data_AF-A0AB72V9D4-F1
#
_entry.id   AF-A0AB72V9D4-F1
#
_cell.length_a   1.000
_cell.length_b   1.000
_cell.length_c   1.000
_cell.angle_alpha   90.00
_cell.angle_beta   90.00
_cell.angle_gamma   90.00
#
_symmetry.space_group_name_H-M   'P 1'
#
loop_
_entity.id
_entity.type
_entity.pdbx_description
1 polymer ?
#
loop_
_entity_poly.entity_id
_entity_poly.type
_entity_poly.pdbx_seq_one_letter_code
_entity_poly.pdbx_strand_id
1 'polypeptide(L)'
;MKVSNKRLISTALSLSIIFAGTQGIAHAQSSFVSGSSSVETNINRDAKSLRYTELYKKVFLALGHELNPLAQAKADDLLQRALRGELVFENGSYVEQNSPGIHYASVDQISSDDLDFELSLLEIVYADLEIYPNEDLIQIGVASGKDRQYYYIVHVAL
;
A
#
# COMPACT_ATOMS: atom_id res chain seq x y z
N MET A 1 -19.50 -23.96 -30.11
CA MET A 1 -19.44 -24.04 -28.64
C MET A 1 -18.01 -24.38 -28.26
N LYS A 2 -17.23 -23.39 -27.79
CA LYS A 2 -15.84 -23.58 -27.34
C LYS A 2 -15.77 -23.16 -25.88
N VAL A 3 -15.73 -24.16 -25.00
CA VAL A 3 -15.48 -23.96 -23.58
C VAL A 3 -13.98 -23.82 -23.42
N SER A 4 -13.50 -22.61 -23.14
CA SER A 4 -12.11 -22.38 -22.76
C SER A 4 -12.04 -22.21 -21.25
N ASN A 5 -11.78 -23.32 -20.56
CA ASN A 5 -11.32 -23.33 -19.19
C ASN A 5 -9.97 -22.62 -19.09
N LYS A 6 -9.93 -21.44 -18.47
CA LYS A 6 -8.72 -20.86 -17.87
C LYS A 6 -9.13 -20.38 -16.47
N ARG A 7 -9.12 -21.31 -15.51
CA ARG A 7 -8.10 -21.44 -14.46
C ARG A 7 -8.00 -20.17 -13.61
N LEU A 8 -8.76 -20.20 -12.52
CA LEU A 8 -8.59 -19.42 -11.30
C LEU A 8 -7.10 -19.43 -10.91
N ILE A 9 -6.44 -18.26 -11.00
CA ILE A 9 -5.15 -18.02 -10.34
C ILE A 9 -5.46 -17.09 -9.18
N SER A 10 -5.92 -17.72 -8.09
CA SER A 10 -5.90 -17.15 -6.75
C SER A 10 -4.45 -17.26 -6.27
N THR A 11 -3.66 -16.21 -6.46
CA THR A 11 -2.33 -16.13 -5.84
C THR A 11 -2.51 -15.46 -4.50
N ALA A 12 -2.61 -16.31 -3.48
CA ALA A 12 -2.54 -15.94 -2.08
C ALA A 12 -1.22 -15.23 -1.79
N LEU A 13 -1.28 -13.90 -1.60
CA LEU A 13 -0.22 -13.15 -0.92
C LEU A 13 -0.37 -13.40 0.59
N SER A 14 0.04 -14.58 1.04
CA SER A 14 0.14 -14.92 2.47
C SER A 14 1.60 -14.79 2.91
N LEU A 15 2.04 -13.57 3.21
CA LEU A 15 3.30 -13.31 3.91
C LEU A 15 3.03 -13.36 5.42
N SER A 16 3.13 -14.55 5.99
CA SER A 16 2.97 -14.78 7.43
C SER A 16 4.27 -15.28 8.04
N ILE A 17 5.11 -14.44 8.65
CA ILE A 17 6.21 -14.93 9.52
C ILE A 17 6.50 -13.98 10.71
N ILE A 18 5.92 -14.37 11.86
CA ILE A 18 6.51 -14.60 13.20
C ILE A 18 7.50 -13.57 13.78
N PHE A 19 7.03 -12.93 14.87
CA PHE A 19 7.73 -12.03 15.79
C PHE A 19 8.97 -12.62 16.49
N ALA A 20 9.98 -11.77 16.68
CA ALA A 20 10.82 -11.76 17.88
C ALA A 20 11.12 -10.31 18.25
N GLY A 21 10.47 -9.80 19.31
CA GLY A 21 10.59 -8.42 19.73
C GLY A 21 11.89 -8.12 20.48
N THR A 22 12.32 -6.86 20.44
CA THR A 22 13.02 -6.19 21.54
C THR A 22 12.83 -4.68 21.48
N GLN A 23 12.80 -4.08 22.67
CA GLN A 23 12.45 -2.70 22.98
C GLN A 23 13.53 -1.69 22.58
N GLY A 24 13.15 -0.43 22.33
CA GLY A 24 13.90 0.70 22.89
C GLY A 24 14.15 1.94 22.01
N ILE A 25 13.63 3.05 22.54
CA ILE A 25 14.17 4.43 22.51
C ILE A 25 13.67 5.37 21.40
N ALA A 26 13.27 6.56 21.89
CA ALA A 26 12.57 7.64 21.23
C ALA A 26 13.49 8.73 20.63
N HIS A 27 12.81 9.67 19.95
CA HIS A 27 13.16 11.06 19.58
C HIS A 27 13.69 11.31 18.16
N ALA A 28 12.89 12.02 17.35
CA ALA A 28 13.27 13.32 16.80
C ALA A 28 12.05 14.03 16.19
N GLN A 29 11.72 15.22 16.72
CA GLN A 29 10.91 16.21 16.03
C GLN A 29 11.72 16.81 14.89
N SER A 30 11.13 16.93 13.70
CA SER A 30 11.61 17.85 12.68
C SER A 30 10.43 18.55 12.04
N SER A 31 10.42 19.86 12.19
CA SER A 31 9.38 20.77 11.74
C SER A 31 9.71 21.26 10.34
N PHE A 32 8.86 20.97 9.36
CA PHE A 32 8.75 21.77 8.14
C PHE A 32 7.28 21.85 7.73
N VAL A 33 6.69 23.03 7.93
CA VAL A 33 5.34 23.38 7.45
C VAL A 33 5.49 24.46 6.39
N SER A 34 5.15 24.10 5.15
CA SER A 34 4.83 25.06 4.10
C SER A 34 4.13 24.34 2.95
N GLY A 35 2.79 24.48 2.86
CA GLY A 35 2.02 24.02 1.69
C GLY A 35 0.51 23.87 1.90
N SER A 36 -0.23 24.91 1.53
CA SER A 36 -1.63 24.94 1.02
C SER A 36 -2.69 23.96 1.56
N SER A 37 -3.67 24.52 2.26
CA SER A 37 -4.99 23.98 2.63
C SER A 37 -5.67 23.14 1.53
N SER A 38 -5.66 21.82 1.70
CA SER A 38 -6.86 21.00 1.50
C SER A 38 -7.32 20.52 2.88
N VAL A 39 -8.50 19.92 3.01
CA VAL A 39 -8.96 19.31 4.28
C VAL A 39 -8.10 18.06 4.53
N GLU A 40 -6.82 18.28 4.82
CA GLU A 40 -5.86 17.29 5.24
C GLU A 40 -6.18 16.98 6.70
N THR A 41 -6.98 15.95 6.89
CA THR A 41 -6.81 15.13 8.09
C THR A 41 -5.32 14.86 8.19
N ASN A 42 -4.73 15.20 9.34
CA ASN A 42 -3.29 15.33 9.56
C ASN A 42 -2.62 13.94 9.47
N ILE A 43 -2.48 13.39 8.25
CA ILE A 43 -1.82 12.11 7.98
C ILE A 43 -0.35 12.34 8.23
N ASN A 44 0.20 11.65 9.23
CA ASN A 44 1.62 11.65 9.46
C ASN A 44 2.29 10.86 8.33
N ARG A 45 2.87 11.58 7.36
CA ARG A 45 3.66 11.04 6.26
C ARG A 45 5.10 11.48 6.45
N ASP A 46 5.98 10.56 6.81
CA ASP A 46 7.42 10.82 6.80
C ASP A 46 8.06 10.46 5.46
N ALA A 47 9.35 10.76 5.30
CA ALA A 47 10.08 10.51 4.07
C ALA A 47 10.06 9.03 3.63
N LYS A 48 10.02 8.08 4.58
CA LYS A 48 9.98 6.64 4.25
C LYS A 48 8.62 6.25 3.71
N SER A 49 7.53 6.69 4.34
CA SER A 49 6.16 6.44 3.85
C SER A 49 5.95 7.01 2.44
N LEU A 50 6.41 8.24 2.20
CA LEU A 50 6.34 8.87 0.88
C LEU A 50 7.14 8.09 -0.17
N ARG A 51 8.38 7.70 0.16
CA ARG A 51 9.20 6.85 -0.73
C ARG A 51 8.48 5.55 -1.06
N TYR A 52 7.81 4.96 -0.08
CA TYR A 52 7.11 3.69 -0.28
C TYR A 52 5.91 3.82 -1.22
N THR A 53 5.12 4.87 -1.04
CA THR A 53 4.01 5.21 -1.97
C THR A 53 4.51 5.38 -3.39
N GLU A 54 5.57 6.16 -3.58
CA GLU A 54 6.10 6.45 -4.91
C GLU A 54 6.68 5.20 -5.58
N LEU A 55 7.31 4.31 -4.82
CA LEU A 55 7.85 3.07 -5.37
C LEU A 55 6.73 2.10 -5.78
N TYR A 56 5.65 1.98 -5.00
CA TYR A 56 4.49 1.18 -5.40
C TYR A 56 3.82 1.72 -6.67
N LYS A 57 3.66 3.05 -6.79
CA LYS A 57 3.15 3.66 -8.02
C LYS A 57 4.01 3.29 -9.22
N LYS A 58 5.35 3.35 -9.09
CA LYS A 58 6.27 2.95 -10.15
C LYS A 58 6.11 1.49 -10.54
N VAL A 59 6.02 0.58 -9.57
CA VAL A 59 5.76 -0.85 -9.79
C VAL A 59 4.47 -1.06 -10.56
N PHE A 60 3.38 -0.43 -10.15
CA PHE A 60 2.09 -0.60 -10.82
C PHE A 60 2.08 -0.01 -12.24
N LEU A 61 2.74 1.14 -12.46
CA LEU A 61 2.92 1.70 -13.80
C LEU A 61 3.74 0.77 -14.69
N ALA A 62 4.79 0.12 -14.17
CA ALA A 62 5.57 -0.87 -14.89
C ALA A 62 4.78 -2.16 -15.19
N LEU A 63 3.75 -2.46 -14.40
CA LEU A 63 2.79 -3.54 -14.66
C LEU A 63 1.69 -3.18 -15.69
N GLY A 64 1.71 -1.96 -16.22
CA GLY A 64 0.74 -1.49 -17.21
C GLY A 64 -0.53 -0.89 -16.61
N HIS A 65 -0.60 -0.68 -15.29
CA HIS A 65 -1.74 -0.06 -14.63
C HIS A 65 -1.76 1.45 -14.80
N GLU A 66 -2.93 2.06 -14.58
CA GLU A 66 -3.12 3.51 -14.64
C GLU A 66 -3.51 4.07 -13.27
N LEU A 67 -2.89 5.19 -12.89
CA LEU A 67 -3.28 5.93 -11.69
C LEU A 67 -4.64 6.58 -11.92
N ASN A 68 -5.58 6.33 -11.00
CA ASN A 68 -6.93 6.84 -11.10
C ASN A 68 -7.29 7.71 -9.87
N PRO A 69 -7.80 8.94 -10.06
CA PRO A 69 -8.16 9.83 -8.94
C PRO A 69 -9.25 9.30 -8.00
N LEU A 70 -10.22 8.53 -8.52
CA LEU A 70 -11.26 7.92 -7.68
C LEU A 70 -10.68 6.77 -6.85
N ALA A 71 -9.81 5.96 -7.45
CA ALA A 71 -9.10 4.90 -6.73
C ALA A 71 -8.21 5.49 -5.64
N GLN A 72 -7.51 6.60 -5.94
CA GLN A 72 -6.69 7.35 -4.99
C GLN A 72 -7.52 7.87 -3.82
N ALA A 73 -8.68 8.49 -4.07
CA ALA A 73 -9.55 8.99 -3.01
C ALA A 73 -10.04 7.87 -2.08
N LYS A 74 -10.33 6.68 -2.63
CA LYS A 74 -10.67 5.49 -1.84
C LYS A 74 -9.48 4.96 -1.03
N ALA A 75 -8.28 4.99 -1.60
CA ALA A 75 -7.07 4.60 -0.88
C ALA A 75 -6.79 5.54 0.30
N ASP A 76 -6.97 6.85 0.10
CA ASP A 76 -6.84 7.84 1.18
C ASP A 76 -7.91 7.66 2.27
N ASP A 77 -9.16 7.34 1.92
CA ASP A 77 -10.21 7.02 2.91
C ASP A 77 -9.89 5.76 3.73
N LEU A 78 -9.46 4.68 3.07
CA LEU A 78 -9.04 3.45 3.75
C LEU A 78 -7.84 3.69 4.67
N LEU A 79 -6.86 4.47 4.23
CA LEU A 79 -5.73 4.87 5.07
C LEU A 79 -6.19 5.61 6.32
N GLN A 80 -7.13 6.54 6.18
CA GLN A 80 -7.71 7.28 7.29
C GLN A 80 -8.42 6.35 8.29
N ARG A 81 -9.20 5.40 7.80
CA ARG A 81 -9.86 4.39 8.64
C ARG A 81 -8.83 3.53 9.38
N ALA A 82 -7.75 3.12 8.70
CA ALA A 82 -6.65 2.37 9.30
C ALA A 82 -6.00 3.16 10.45
N LEU A 83 -5.64 4.43 10.21
CA LEU A 83 -5.01 5.30 11.20
C LEU A 83 -5.91 5.62 12.40
N ARG A 84 -7.24 5.54 12.23
CA ARG A 84 -8.22 5.65 13.34
C ARG A 84 -8.47 4.33 14.07
N GLY A 85 -7.87 3.22 13.63
CA GLY A 85 -8.08 1.89 14.22
C GLY A 85 -9.45 1.30 13.90
N GLU A 86 -10.09 1.72 12.81
CA GLU A 86 -11.42 1.24 12.39
C GLU A 86 -11.35 -0.06 11.57
N LEU A 87 -10.15 -0.48 11.17
CA LEU A 87 -9.93 -1.70 10.40
C LEU A 87 -9.44 -2.83 11.32
N VAL A 88 -9.92 -4.04 11.05
CA VAL A 88 -9.45 -5.26 11.72
C VAL A 88 -8.43 -5.92 10.81
N PHE A 89 -7.20 -6.04 11.29
CA PHE A 89 -6.09 -6.65 10.55
C PHE A 89 -5.96 -8.12 10.92
N GLU A 90 -5.89 -8.98 9.91
CA GLU A 90 -5.55 -10.40 10.06
C GLU A 90 -4.14 -10.61 9.51
N ASN A 91 -3.22 -11.03 10.37
CA ASN A 91 -1.80 -11.21 10.01
C ASN A 91 -1.15 -9.96 9.37
N GLY A 92 -1.52 -8.77 9.85
CA GLY A 92 -0.96 -7.52 9.35
C GLY A 92 -1.59 -7.00 8.07
N SER A 93 -2.64 -7.63 7.54
CA SER A 93 -3.35 -7.13 6.36
C SER A 93 -4.85 -7.03 6.61
N TYR A 94 -5.46 -6.00 6.02
CA TYR A 94 -6.90 -5.88 5.82
C TYR A 94 -7.16 -5.95 4.33
N VAL A 95 -8.13 -6.76 3.91
CA VAL A 95 -8.48 -6.94 2.50
C VAL A 95 -9.98 -6.78 2.31
N GLU A 96 -10.37 -5.99 1.32
CA GLU A 96 -11.75 -5.78 0.89
C GLU A 96 -11.89 -6.17 -0.59
N GLN A 97 -12.85 -7.04 -0.90
CA GLN A 97 -13.06 -7.54 -2.26
C GLN A 97 -14.53 -7.43 -2.64
N ASN A 98 -14.80 -7.16 -3.92
CA ASN A 98 -16.14 -7.12 -4.51
C ASN A 98 -17.11 -6.13 -3.85
N SER A 99 -16.59 -5.06 -3.26
CA SER A 99 -17.41 -3.93 -2.80
C SER A 99 -17.84 -3.07 -3.98
N PRO A 100 -18.98 -2.34 -3.89
CA PRO A 100 -19.43 -1.48 -4.98
C PRO A 100 -18.36 -0.49 -5.47
N GLY A 101 -17.94 -0.69 -6.73
CA GLY A 101 -16.88 0.09 -7.37
C GLY A 101 -15.49 -0.14 -6.79
N ILE A 102 -15.20 -1.31 -6.21
CA ILE A 102 -13.86 -1.77 -5.81
C ILE A 102 -13.73 -3.21 -6.30
N HIS A 103 -12.84 -3.46 -7.25
CA HIS A 103 -12.45 -4.83 -7.59
C HIS A 103 -11.66 -5.44 -6.43
N TYR A 104 -10.68 -4.69 -5.92
CA TYR A 104 -9.82 -5.12 -4.83
C TYR A 104 -9.31 -3.92 -4.02
N ALA A 105 -9.24 -4.03 -2.71
CA ALA A 105 -8.50 -3.11 -1.87
C ALA A 105 -7.76 -3.85 -0.76
N SER A 106 -6.55 -3.40 -0.43
CA SER A 106 -5.80 -3.88 0.72
C SER A 106 -5.21 -2.73 1.52
N VAL A 107 -5.05 -2.96 2.83
CA VAL A 107 -4.25 -2.15 3.73
C VAL A 107 -3.28 -3.07 4.44
N ASP A 108 -1.99 -2.88 4.20
CA ASP A 108 -0.95 -3.66 4.86
C ASP A 108 -0.30 -2.82 5.96
N GLN A 109 -0.21 -3.40 7.15
CA GLN A 109 0.38 -2.83 8.35
C GLN A 109 1.78 -3.40 8.53
N ILE A 110 2.78 -2.52 8.43
CA ILE A 110 4.20 -2.88 8.39
C ILE A 110 4.90 -2.24 9.57
N SER A 111 5.68 -3.01 10.31
CA SER A 111 6.44 -2.48 11.43
C SER A 111 7.54 -1.53 10.92
N SER A 112 7.99 -0.62 11.78
CA SER A 112 9.10 0.28 11.41
C SER A 112 10.40 -0.47 11.11
N ASP A 113 10.58 -1.63 11.73
CA ASP A 113 11.78 -2.47 11.59
C ASP A 113 11.79 -3.21 10.25
N ASP A 114 10.60 -3.57 9.74
CA ASP A 114 10.45 -4.32 8.50
C ASP A 114 10.39 -3.41 7.26
N LEU A 115 10.07 -2.11 7.43
CA LEU A 115 9.86 -1.20 6.32
C LEU A 115 11.07 -1.08 5.37
N ASP A 116 12.29 -1.03 5.91
CA ASP A 116 13.49 -0.89 5.08
C ASP A 116 13.73 -2.15 4.24
N PHE A 117 13.41 -3.32 4.79
CA PHE A 117 13.47 -4.58 4.07
C PHE A 117 12.41 -4.64 2.97
N GLU A 118 11.16 -4.31 3.29
CA GLU A 118 10.06 -4.26 2.32
C GLU A 118 10.34 -3.27 1.17
N LEU A 119 10.87 -2.08 1.49
CA LEU A 119 11.32 -1.13 0.48
C LEU A 119 12.37 -1.73 -0.45
N SER A 120 13.36 -2.44 0.10
CA SER A 120 14.42 -3.06 -0.70
C SER A 120 13.89 -4.17 -1.61
N LEU A 121 12.93 -4.98 -1.15
CA LEU A 121 12.28 -5.99 -1.97
C LEU A 121 11.49 -5.35 -3.11
N LEU A 122 10.75 -4.28 -2.82
CA LEU A 122 9.97 -3.59 -3.84
C LEU A 122 10.86 -2.92 -4.90
N GLU A 123 12.07 -2.46 -4.53
CA GLU A 123 13.04 -1.94 -5.49
C GLU A 123 13.56 -3.04 -6.43
N ILE A 124 13.80 -4.24 -5.92
CA ILE A 124 14.19 -5.40 -6.73
C ILE A 124 13.06 -5.77 -7.70
N VAL A 125 11.82 -5.85 -7.20
CA VAL A 125 10.64 -6.14 -8.03
C VAL A 125 10.48 -5.09 -9.12
N TYR A 126 10.62 -3.81 -8.79
CA TYR A 126 10.54 -2.74 -9.77
C TYR A 126 11.61 -2.88 -10.86
N ALA A 127 12.87 -3.16 -10.48
CA ALA A 127 13.95 -3.35 -11.44
C ALA A 127 13.70 -4.53 -12.39
N ASP A 128 13.13 -5.64 -11.90
CA ASP A 128 12.76 -6.79 -12.74
C ASP A 128 11.64 -6.42 -13.73
N LEU A 129 10.64 -5.65 -13.29
CA LEU A 129 9.53 -5.20 -14.13
C LEU A 129 9.95 -4.17 -15.18
N GLU A 130 10.99 -3.37 -14.93
CA GLU A 130 11.57 -2.49 -15.94
C GLU A 130 12.19 -3.30 -17.11
N ILE A 131 12.62 -4.54 -16.87
CA ILE A 131 13.14 -5.44 -17.90
C ILE A 131 12.00 -6.23 -18.57
N TYR A 132 11.01 -6.65 -17.78
CA TYR A 132 9.90 -7.50 -18.20
C TYR A 132 8.56 -6.87 -17.81
N PRO A 133 8.08 -5.85 -18.54
CA PRO A 133 6.82 -5.19 -18.21
C PRO A 133 5.65 -6.16 -18.37
N ASN A 134 4.65 -6.00 -17.50
CA ASN A 134 3.34 -6.63 -17.68
C ASN A 134 2.38 -5.60 -18.32
N GLU A 135 1.30 -6.07 -18.94
CA GLU A 135 0.34 -5.23 -19.66
C GLU A 135 -1.08 -5.41 -19.14
N ASP A 136 -1.24 -5.72 -17.85
CA ASP A 136 -2.54 -5.78 -17.23
C ASP A 136 -3.03 -4.35 -16.98
N LEU A 137 -4.14 -3.94 -17.60
CA LEU A 137 -4.69 -2.60 -17.38
C LEU A 137 -5.70 -2.62 -16.24
N ILE A 138 -5.31 -2.06 -15.09
CA ILE A 138 -6.17 -1.87 -13.92
C ILE A 138 -6.05 -0.42 -13.47
N GLN A 139 -7.16 0.17 -13.01
CA GLN A 139 -7.17 1.53 -12.48
C GLN A 139 -6.89 1.50 -10.98
N ILE A 140 -5.79 2.13 -10.57
CA ILE A 140 -5.27 1.98 -9.21
C ILE A 140 -5.10 3.29 -8.45
N GLY A 141 -5.16 3.20 -7.12
CA GLY A 141 -4.82 4.25 -6.18
C GLY A 141 -3.92 3.70 -5.09
N VAL A 142 -2.95 4.50 -4.66
CA VAL A 142 -1.97 4.11 -3.63
C VAL A 142 -1.82 5.22 -2.62
N ALA A 143 -1.96 4.89 -1.34
CA ALA A 143 -1.74 5.82 -0.26
C ALA A 143 -0.88 5.17 0.83
N SER A 144 -0.06 5.96 1.51
CA SER A 144 0.60 5.52 2.72
C SER A 144 0.57 6.59 3.80
N GLY A 145 0.76 6.12 5.02
CA GLY A 145 0.93 6.94 6.20
C GLY A 145 1.48 6.09 7.34
N LYS A 146 1.64 6.70 8.51
CA LYS A 146 2.05 5.96 9.69
C LYS A 146 1.35 6.47 10.95
N ASP A 147 1.28 5.59 11.93
CA ASP A 147 1.05 6.00 13.31
C ASP A 147 2.36 5.87 14.12
N ARG A 148 2.27 5.70 15.44
CA ARG A 148 3.44 5.55 16.31
C ARG A 148 4.11 4.18 16.21
N GLN A 149 3.39 3.18 15.72
CA GLN A 149 3.77 1.77 15.78
C GLN A 149 3.99 1.19 14.39
N TYR A 150 3.19 1.61 13.41
CA TYR A 150 3.16 1.00 12.08
C TYR A 150 3.14 2.02 10.95
N TYR A 151 3.68 1.58 9.83
CA TYR A 151 3.42 2.13 8.52
C TYR A 151 2.24 1.39 7.90
N TYR A 152 1.40 2.12 7.19
CA TYR A 152 0.27 1.57 6.45
C TYR A 152 0.50 1.87 4.98
N ILE A 153 0.37 0.85 4.14
CA ILE A 153 0.30 1.00 2.69
C ILE A 153 -1.08 0.52 2.23
N VAL A 154 -1.72 1.33 1.40
CA VAL A 154 -3.07 1.08 0.89
C VAL A 154 -3.02 0.98 -0.60
N HIS A 155 -3.60 -0.09 -1.12
CA HIS A 155 -3.82 -0.31 -2.55
C HIS A 155 -5.31 -0.40 -2.81
N VAL A 156 -5.79 0.31 -3.83
CA VAL A 156 -7.17 0.17 -4.32
C VAL A 156 -7.13 0.00 -5.82
N ALA A 157 -7.81 -1.03 -6.31
CA ALA A 157 -8.06 -1.31 -7.71
C ALA A 157 -9.57 -1.23 -7.99
N LEU A 158 -9.94 -0.47 -9.02
CA LEU A 158 -11.31 -0.28 -9.48
C LEU A 158 -11.66 -1.22 -10.63
#